data_AF-L7E6D0-F1
#
_entry.id   AF-L7E6D0-F1
#
_cell.length_a   1.000
_cell.length_b   1.000
_cell.length_c   1.000
_cell.angle_alpha   90.00
_cell.angle_beta   90.00
_cell.angle_gamma   90.00
#
_symmetry.space_group_name_H-M   'P 1'
#
loop_
_entity.id
_entity.type
_entity.pdbx_description
1 polymer ?
#
loop_
_entity_poly.entity_id
_entity_poly.type
_entity_poly.pdbx_seq_one_letter_code
_entity_poly.pdbx_strand_id
1 'polypeptide(L)'
;MYLQVNRRQFKCGNCQKPFSEELDFVAKKRTYTKRLAENILEQLKEGDILDVSRRNDVTEEEIQRMIEDIGHRRRNYRARPIGIKKTRN
;
A
#
# COMPACT_ATOMS: atom_id res chain seq x y z
N MET A 1 11.05 -12.88 -1.15
CA MET A 1 10.45 -13.28 0.14
C MET A 1 9.47 -12.21 0.59
N TYR A 2 8.18 -12.51 0.57
CA TYR A 2 7.14 -11.62 1.11
C TYR A 2 6.99 -11.80 2.61
N LEU A 3 6.85 -10.68 3.33
CA LEU A 3 6.36 -10.73 4.70
C LEU A 3 4.82 -10.77 4.66
N GLN A 4 4.23 -11.92 4.99
CA GLN A 4 2.80 -11.99 5.26
C GLN A 4 2.49 -11.19 6.52
N VAL A 5 1.81 -10.06 6.35
CA VAL A 5 1.46 -9.18 7.47
C VAL A 5 0.12 -9.61 8.03
N ASN A 6 0.13 -10.30 9.17
CA ASN A 6 -1.07 -10.67 9.89
C ASN A 6 -1.77 -9.42 10.42
N ARG A 7 -2.95 -9.09 9.88
CA ARG A 7 -3.80 -8.02 10.42
C ARG A 7 -4.69 -8.60 11.51
N ARG A 8 -4.57 -8.09 12.74
CA ARG A 8 -5.49 -8.47 13.83
C ARG A 8 -6.90 -8.01 13.51
N GLN A 9 -7.90 -8.86 13.79
CA GLN A 9 -9.31 -8.50 13.74
C GLN A 9 -9.77 -8.12 15.16
N PHE A 10 -10.30 -6.92 15.29
CA PHE A 10 -10.90 -6.41 16.51
C PHE A 10 -12.41 -6.35 16.35
N LYS A 11 -13.14 -6.28 17.46
CA LYS A 11 -14.58 -5.99 17.47
C LYS A 11 -14.81 -4.66 18.18
N CYS A 12 -15.67 -3.81 17.60
CA CYS A 12 -16.07 -2.58 18.28
C CYS A 12 -16.87 -2.92 19.55
N GLY A 13 -16.50 -2.37 20.71
CA GLY A 13 -17.22 -2.62 21.96
C GLY A 13 -18.70 -2.21 21.90
N ASN A 14 -19.03 -1.14 21.16
CA ASN A 14 -20.39 -0.59 21.10
C ASN A 14 -21.29 -1.28 20.05
N CYS A 15 -20.80 -1.46 18.81
CA CYS A 15 -21.60 -2.00 17.71
C CYS A 15 -21.23 -3.42 17.29
N GLN A 16 -20.23 -4.05 17.93
CA GLN A 16 -19.76 -5.41 17.70
C GLN A 16 -19.27 -5.72 16.27
N LYS A 17 -19.19 -4.70 15.39
CA LYS A 17 -18.68 -4.86 14.02
C LYS A 17 -17.17 -5.16 14.03
N PRO A 18 -16.72 -6.13 13.21
CA PRO A 18 -15.30 -6.42 13.08
C PRO A 18 -14.58 -5.30 12.32
N PHE A 19 -13.35 -4.98 12.73
CA PHE A 19 -12.44 -4.11 12.00
C PHE A 19 -11.02 -4.66 12.07
N SER A 20 -10.25 -4.45 11.02
CA SER A 20 -8.84 -4.85 11.00
C SER A 20 -7.95 -3.73 11.52
N GLU A 21 -6.81 -4.10 12.11
CA GLU A 21 -5.74 -3.17 12.43
C GLU A 21 -5.35 -2.29 11.23
N GLU A 22 -5.21 -0.99 11.47
CA GLU A 22 -4.64 -0.06 10.51
C GLU A 22 -3.12 -0.08 10.66
N LEU A 23 -2.43 -0.43 9.58
CA LEU A 23 -0.97 -0.48 9.53
C LEU A 23 -0.49 0.61 8.58
N ASP A 24 0.20 1.62 9.10
CA ASP A 24 0.62 2.78 8.29
C ASP A 24 1.57 2.41 7.15
N PHE A 25 2.31 1.31 7.28
CA PHE A 25 3.25 0.82 6.28
C PHE A 25 2.61 -0.15 5.26
N VAL A 26 1.32 -0.50 5.39
CA VAL A 26 0.58 -1.37 4.44
C VAL A 26 -0.77 -0.74 4.10
N ALA A 27 -0.96 -0.36 2.84
CA ALA A 27 -2.24 0.20 2.39
C ALA A 27 -3.41 -0.78 2.61
N LYS A 28 -4.62 -0.24 2.82
CA LYS A 28 -5.84 -1.05 2.98
C LYS A 28 -6.00 -1.96 1.76
N LYS A 29 -6.34 -3.24 2.00
CA LYS A 29 -6.52 -4.29 0.96
C LYS A 29 -5.24 -4.69 0.19
N ARG A 30 -4.05 -4.25 0.60
CA ARG A 30 -2.78 -4.69 0.00
C ARG A 30 -2.08 -5.74 0.87
N THR A 31 -1.35 -6.63 0.20
CA THR A 31 -0.52 -7.71 0.78
C THR A 31 0.96 -7.32 0.91
N TYR A 32 1.37 -6.20 0.31
CA TYR A 32 2.75 -5.71 0.31
C TYR A 32 2.92 -4.42 1.11
N THR A 33 4.16 -4.19 1.57
CA THR A 33 4.52 -2.96 2.29
C THR A 33 4.83 -1.82 1.34
N LYS A 34 4.65 -0.57 1.80
CA LYS A 34 5.04 0.64 1.06
C LYS A 34 6.52 0.64 0.68
N ARG A 35 7.37 0.16 1.60
CA ARG A 35 8.82 0.02 1.41
C ARG A 35 9.16 -0.94 0.27
N LEU A 36 8.47 -2.09 0.17
CA LEU A 36 8.68 -3.03 -0.93
C LEU A 36 8.36 -2.37 -2.28
N ALA A 37 7.23 -1.65 -2.36
CA ALA A 37 6.83 -0.96 -3.59
C ALA A 37 7.87 0.08 -4.02
N GLU A 38 8.45 0.83 -3.08
CA GLU A 38 9.50 1.80 -3.36
C GLU A 38 10.81 1.13 -3.83
N ASN A 39 11.19 0.02 -3.21
CA ASN A 39 12.36 -0.77 -3.64
C ASN A 39 12.19 -1.34 -5.05
N ILE A 40 11.00 -1.86 -5.39
CA ILE A 40 10.70 -2.38 -6.72
C ILE A 40 10.74 -1.26 -7.77
N LEU A 41 10.23 -0.08 -7.43
CA LEU A 41 10.32 1.07 -8.32
C LEU A 41 11.78 1.45 -8.63
N GLU A 42 12.68 1.38 -7.64
CA GLU A 42 14.10 1.66 -7.88
C GLU A 42 14.74 0.60 -8.78
N GLN A 43 14.47 -0.68 -8.53
CA GLN A 43 14.97 -1.77 -9.37
C GLN A 43 14.47 -1.68 -10.82
N LEU A 44 13.25 -1.20 -11.04
CA LEU A 44 12.69 -0.98 -12.37
C LEU A 44 13.29 0.20 -13.13
N LYS A 45 13.97 1.14 -12.44
CA LYS A 45 14.74 2.17 -13.15
C LYS A 45 16.00 1.59 -13.77
N GLU A 46 16.53 0.52 -13.19
CA GLU A 46 17.79 -0.11 -13.57
C GLU A 46 17.59 -1.37 -14.42
N GLY A 47 16.38 -1.93 -14.48
CA GLY A 47 16.10 -3.21 -15.14
C GLY A 47 14.66 -3.39 -15.59
N ASP A 48 14.38 -4.56 -16.17
CA ASP A 48 13.08 -4.91 -16.74
C ASP A 48 12.12 -5.54 -15.71
N ILE A 49 10.81 -5.44 -15.95
CA ILE A 49 9.73 -5.98 -15.13
C ILE A 49 9.89 -7.49 -14.92
N LEU A 50 10.25 -8.24 -15.97
CA LEU A 50 10.44 -9.69 -15.89
C LEU A 50 11.57 -10.09 -14.94
N ASP A 51 12.68 -9.36 -14.97
CA ASP A 51 13.82 -9.62 -14.11
C ASP A 51 13.51 -9.26 -12.65
N VAL A 52 12.86 -8.13 -12.43
CA VAL A 52 12.45 -7.66 -11.09
C VAL A 52 11.41 -8.61 -10.49
N SER A 53 10.46 -9.09 -11.29
CA SER A 53 9.47 -10.11 -10.94
C SER A 53 10.15 -11.36 -10.40
N ARG A 54 11.05 -11.97 -11.20
CA ARG A 54 11.78 -13.19 -10.82
C ARG A 54 12.66 -13.01 -9.58
N ARG A 55 13.34 -11.86 -9.45
CA ARG A 55 14.23 -11.59 -8.31
C ARG A 55 13.48 -11.42 -6.98
N ASN A 56 12.32 -10.78 -7.02
CA ASN A 56 11.55 -10.49 -5.80
C ASN A 56 10.49 -11.55 -5.50
N ASP A 57 10.28 -12.51 -6.41
CA ASP A 57 9.20 -13.50 -6.41
C ASP A 57 7.83 -12.83 -6.54
N VAL A 58 7.71 -11.78 -7.38
CA VAL A 58 6.51 -10.94 -7.49
C VAL A 58 5.88 -10.99 -8.86
N THR A 59 4.56 -11.19 -8.93
CA THR A 59 3.88 -11.21 -10.24
C THR A 59 3.92 -9.84 -10.90
N GLU A 60 3.92 -9.82 -12.22
CA GLU A 60 3.96 -8.58 -13.00
C GLU A 60 2.72 -7.70 -12.71
N GLU A 61 1.56 -8.32 -12.47
CA GLU A 61 0.35 -7.59 -12.10
C GLU A 61 0.46 -6.97 -10.71
N GLU A 62 1.15 -7.63 -9.76
CA GLU A 62 1.46 -7.03 -8.47
C GLU A 62 2.39 -5.84 -8.61
N ILE A 63 3.44 -5.96 -9.43
CA ILE A 63 4.37 -4.86 -9.74
C ILE A 63 3.61 -3.69 -10.35
N GLN A 64 2.75 -3.93 -11.34
CA GLN A 64 1.93 -2.90 -11.97
C GLN A 64 1.04 -2.19 -10.94
N ARG A 65 0.38 -2.94 -10.06
CA ARG A 65 -0.43 -2.38 -8.96
C ARG A 65 0.41 -1.54 -7.99
N MET A 66 1.66 -1.93 -7.72
CA MET A 66 2.57 -1.15 -6.87
C MET A 66 2.92 0.20 -7.51
N ILE A 67 3.17 0.23 -8.82
CA ILE A 67 3.45 1.46 -9.58
C ILE A 67 2.23 2.39 -9.55
N GLU A 68 1.04 1.85 -9.80
CA GLU A 68 -0.22 2.61 -9.73
C GLU A 68 -0.42 3.22 -8.34
N ASP A 69 -0.22 2.44 -7.28
CA ASP A 69 -0.35 2.91 -5.90
C ASP A 69 0.65 4.03 -5.55
N ILE A 70 1.87 3.98 -6.08
CA ILE A 70 2.86 5.06 -5.92
C ILE A 70 2.40 6.29 -6.70
N GLY A 71 1.93 6.13 -7.94
CA GLY A 71 1.39 7.21 -8.76
C GLY A 71 0.21 7.91 -8.09
N HIS A 72 -0.74 7.16 -7.54
CA HIS A 72 -1.87 7.70 -6.78
C HIS A 72 -1.42 8.41 -5.50
N ARG A 73 -0.47 7.85 -4.74
CA ARG A 73 0.10 8.53 -3.56
C ARG A 73 0.74 9.87 -3.92
N ARG A 74 1.54 9.92 -4.99
CA ARG A 74 2.22 11.15 -5.45
C ARG A 74 1.23 12.19 -5.99
N ARG A 75 0.18 11.77 -6.71
CA ARG A 75 -0.90 12.67 -7.16
C ARG A 75 -1.72 13.22 -5.99
N ASN A 76 -2.08 12.38 -5.02
CA ASN A 76 -2.81 12.80 -3.83
C ASN A 76 -1.99 13.73 -2.92
N TYR A 77 -0.66 13.68 -2.97
CA TYR A 77 0.20 14.62 -2.25
C TYR A 77 0.08 16.06 -2.80
N ARG A 78 -0.13 16.22 -4.12
CA ARG A 78 -0.41 17.54 -4.74
C ARG A 78 -1.81 18.07 -4.41
N ALA A 79 -2.70 17.24 -3.87
CA ALA A 79 -4.09 17.55 -3.60
C ALA A 79 -4.47 17.54 -2.10
N ARG A 80 -3.50 17.56 -1.16
CA ARG A 80 -3.81 17.83 0.25
C ARG A 80 -3.89 19.34 0.49
N PRO A 81 -5.09 19.95 0.59
CA PRO A 81 -5.19 21.23 1.26
C PRO A 81 -4.80 21.02 2.73
N ILE A 82 -3.87 21.85 3.20
CA ILE A 82 -3.53 21.96 4.61
C ILE A 82 -4.80 22.41 5.33
N GLY A 83 -5.34 21.52 6.16
CA GLY A 83 -6.32 21.83 7.20
C GLY A 83 -7.62 22.53 6.77
N ILE A 84 -8.67 21.76 6.46
CA ILE A 84 -10.03 22.20 6.78
C ILE A 84 -10.71 21.07 7.54
N LYS A 85 -10.90 21.27 8.85
CA LYS A 85 -11.78 20.44 9.67
C LYS A 85 -13.17 20.57 9.03
N LYS A 86 -13.69 19.50 8.41
CA LYS A 86 -15.10 19.48 8.03
C LYS A 86 -15.92 19.40 9.33
N THR A 87 -16.42 20.55 9.76
CA THR A 87 -17.55 20.61 10.69
C THR A 87 -18.73 19.89 10.06
N ARG A 88 -19.32 18.96 10.82
CA ARG A 88 -20.60 18.33 10.53
C ARG A 88 -21.68 19.40 10.33
N ASN A 89 -22.47 19.25 9.27
CA ASN A 89 -23.89 19.56 9.28
C ASN A 89 -24.62 18.27 8.92
#